data_AF-A0A6M1Z9E3-F1
#
_entry.id   AF-A0A6M1Z9E3-F1
#
_cell.length_a   1.000
_cell.length_b   1.000
_cell.length_c   1.000
_cell.angle_alpha   90.00
_cell.angle_beta   90.00
_cell.angle_gamma   90.00
#
_symmetry.space_group_name_H-M   'P 1'
#
loop_
_entity.id
_entity.type
_entity.pdbx_description
1 polymer ?
#
loop_
_entity_poly.entity_id
_entity_poly.type
_entity_poly.pdbx_seq_one_letter_code
_entity_poly.pdbx_strand_id
1 'polypeptide(L)' 'MIARQQPIRTLSLILVQIKITCNNNIPLYKKLAPKIRELKALGLTQNELACRFKISLKTVKRAIN' A
#
# COMPACT_ATOMS: atom_id res chain seq x y z
N MET A 1 -10.86 -46.27 22.88
CA MET A 1 -10.28 -44.92 22.75
C MET A 1 -9.67 -44.82 21.36
N ILE A 2 -10.19 -43.96 20.48
CA ILE A 2 -9.63 -43.76 19.13
C ILE A 2 -8.93 -42.40 19.14
N ALA A 3 -7.60 -42.41 19.24
CA ALA A 3 -6.79 -41.22 19.05
C ALA A 3 -6.76 -40.90 17.55
N ARG A 4 -7.41 -39.80 17.15
CA ARG A 4 -7.30 -39.29 15.77
C ARG A 4 -5.86 -38.82 15.57
N GLN A 5 -5.01 -39.64 14.96
CA GLN A 5 -3.70 -39.20 14.49
C GLN A 5 -3.93 -38.18 13.37
N GLN A 6 -3.78 -36.90 13.67
CA GLN A 6 -3.68 -35.90 12.60
C GLN A 6 -2.28 -36.00 11.98
N PRO A 7 -2.17 -36.05 10.65
CA PRO A 7 -0.87 -36.09 9.99
C PRO A 7 -0.09 -34.79 10.31
N ILE A 8 1.19 -34.94 10.62
CA ILE A 8 2.13 -33.83 10.83
C ILE A 8 2.22 -33.06 9.50
N ARG A 9 1.73 -31.83 9.48
CA ARG A 9 1.87 -30.95 8.31
C ARG A 9 3.31 -30.46 8.26
N THR A 10 4.07 -30.91 7.26
CA THR A 10 5.39 -30.36 6.97
C THR A 10 5.25 -28.88 6.56
N LEU A 11 6.18 -28.04 7.00
CA LEU A 11 6.21 -26.59 6.71
C LEU A 11 6.09 -26.26 5.21
N SER A 12 6.46 -27.19 4.33
CA SER A 12 6.33 -27.09 2.87
C SER A 12 4.89 -27.04 2.34
N LEU A 13 3.91 -27.59 3.06
CA LEU A 13 2.48 -27.51 2.71
C LEU A 13 1.84 -26.18 3.14
N ILE A 14 2.55 -25.37 3.94
CA ILE A 14 2.20 -23.98 4.26
C ILE A 14 2.83 -23.05 3.21
N LEU A 15 3.06 -23.52 1.99
CA LEU A 15 3.02 -22.64 0.83
C LEU A 15 1.56 -22.24 0.61
N VAL A 16 0.99 -21.53 1.59
CA VAL A 16 -0.12 -20.62 1.36
C VAL A 16 0.38 -19.77 0.21
N GLN A 17 -0.20 -19.95 -0.97
CA GLN A 17 -0.01 -19.05 -2.09
C GLN A 17 -0.45 -17.68 -1.58
N ILE A 18 0.46 -16.93 -0.97
CA ILE A 18 0.24 -15.54 -0.62
C ILE A 18 0.15 -14.87 -1.99
N LYS A 19 -1.05 -14.87 -2.57
CA LYS A 19 -1.36 -14.04 -3.71
C LYS A 19 -1.18 -12.63 -3.20
N ILE A 20 -0.01 -12.05 -3.47
CA ILE A 20 0.20 -10.62 -3.31
C ILE A 20 -0.75 -9.99 -4.32
N THR A 21 -1.98 -9.73 -3.90
CA THR A 21 -2.94 -8.99 -4.71
C THR A 21 -2.38 -7.59 -4.84
N CYS A 22 -1.71 -7.34 -5.97
CA CYS A 22 -1.43 -5.99 -6.44
C CYS A 22 -2.79 -5.31 -6.61
N ASN A 23 -3.25 -4.61 -5.57
CA ASN A 23 -4.55 -3.96 -5.56
C ASN A 23 -4.49 -2.73 -6.50
N ASN A 24 -4.54 -3.00 -7.80
CA ASN A 24 -4.45 -2.01 -8.88
C ASN A 24 -5.67 -1.08 -8.93
N ASN A 25 -6.69 -1.34 -8.11
CA ASN A 25 -7.93 -0.56 -8.12
C ASN A 25 -7.91 0.64 -7.16
N ILE A 26 -6.82 0.87 -6.43
CA ILE A 26 -6.68 2.04 -5.56
C ILE A 26 -6.29 3.25 -6.42
N PRO A 27 -7.08 4.33 -6.44
CA PRO A 27 -6.71 5.56 -7.13
C PRO A 27 -5.37 6.11 -6.66
N LEU A 28 -4.53 6.56 -7.59
CA LEU A 28 -3.18 7.05 -7.31
C LEU A 28 -3.12 8.10 -6.19
N TYR A 29 -4.08 9.03 -6.14
CA TYR A 29 -4.12 10.07 -5.12
C TYR A 29 -4.30 9.49 -3.70
N LYS A 30 -5.10 8.41 -3.53
CA LYS A 30 -5.28 7.75 -2.24
C LYS A 30 -4.00 7.04 -1.80
N LYS A 31 -3.29 6.44 -2.76
CA LYS A 31 -2.02 5.75 -2.49
C LYS A 31 -0.92 6.72 -2.04
N LEU A 32 -0.90 7.93 -2.61
CA LEU A 32 0.12 8.95 -2.31
C LEU A 32 -0.25 9.89 -1.15
N ALA A 33 -1.53 9.97 -0.77
CA ALA A 33 -2.03 10.81 0.32
C ALA A 33 -1.21 10.78 1.62
N PRO A 34 -0.86 9.62 2.21
CA PRO A 34 -0.10 9.60 3.47
C PRO A 34 1.25 10.31 3.33
N LYS A 35 2.01 9.97 2.28
CA LYS A 35 3.35 10.53 2.05
C LYS A 35 3.31 12.01 1.66
N ILE A 36 2.30 12.43 0.90
CA ILE A 36 2.08 13.84 0.57
C ILE A 36 1.76 14.65 1.83
N ARG A 37 0.99 14.10 2.77
CA ARG A 37 0.66 14.76 4.05
C ARG A 37 1.88 14.90 4.95
N GLU A 38 2.70 13.85 5.05
CA GLU A 38 3.97 13.88 5.80
C GLU A 38 4.91 14.97 5.25
N LEU A 39 5.13 14.97 3.93
CA LEU A 39 6.02 15.94 3.30
C LEU A 39 5.48 17.37 3.37
N LYS A 40 4.16 17.56 3.32
CA LYS A 40 3.54 18.85 3.58
C LYS A 40 3.77 19.32 5.03
N ALA A 41 3.69 18.41 6.01
CA ALA A 41 3.97 18.73 7.41
C ALA A 41 5.44 19.11 7.64
N LEU A 42 6.36 18.59 6.81
CA LEU A 42 7.76 18.99 6.76
C LEU A 42 8.01 20.32 6.04
N GLY A 43 6.96 21.00 5.56
CA GLY A 43 7.06 22.32 4.95
C GLY A 43 7.18 22.34 3.43
N LEU A 44 7.05 21.19 2.73
CA LEU A 44 7.07 21.20 1.27
C LEU A 44 5.81 21.83 0.67
N THR A 45 6.01 22.65 -0.35
CA THR A 45 4.91 23.28 -1.10
C THR A 45 4.25 22.28 -2.06
N GLN A 46 2.99 22.54 -2.43
CA GLN A 46 2.26 21.71 -3.38
C GLN A 46 2.96 21.60 -4.75
N ASN A 47 3.64 22.68 -5.18
CA ASN A 47 4.39 22.73 -6.42
C ASN A 47 5.61 21.81 -6.37
N GLU A 48 6.37 21.84 -5.27
CA GLU A 48 7.53 20.96 -5.08
C GLU A 48 7.10 19.49 -5.01
N LEU A 49 5.98 19.19 -4.37
CA LEU A 49 5.41 17.85 -4.34
C LEU A 49 5.01 17.39 -5.74
N ALA A 50 4.35 18.24 -6.53
CA ALA A 50 3.99 17.91 -7.91
C ALA A 50 5.23 17.60 -8.76
N CYS A 51 6.28 18.42 -8.66
CA CYS A 51 7.53 18.22 -9.38
C CYS A 51 8.28 16.96 -8.94
N ARG A 52 8.44 16.73 -7.62
CA ARG A 52 9.18 15.57 -7.08
C ARG A 52 8.48 14.24 -7.37
N PHE A 53 7.16 14.21 -7.28
CA PHE A 53 6.38 13.00 -7.57
C PHE A 53 6.02 12.86 -9.05
N LYS A 54 6.35 13.84 -9.91
CA LYS A 54 5.99 13.89 -11.33
C LYS A 54 4.49 13.64 -11.56
N ILE A 55 3.65 14.25 -10.73
CA ILE A 55 2.18 14.14 -10.79
C ILE A 55 1.54 15.50 -11.00
N SER A 56 0.32 15.50 -11.52
CA SER A 56 -0.44 16.74 -11.68
C SER A 56 -0.73 17.41 -10.34
N LEU A 57 -0.75 18.74 -10.35
CA LEU A 57 -1.10 19.54 -9.18
C LEU A 57 -2.53 19.25 -8.69
N LYS A 58 -3.43 18.86 -9.60
CA LYS A 58 -4.79 18.39 -9.28
C LYS A 58 -4.76 17.12 -8.42
N THR A 59 -3.86 16.19 -8.72
CA THR A 59 -3.66 14.95 -7.95
C THR A 59 -3.12 15.24 -6.55
N VAL A 60 -2.17 16.17 -6.42
CA VAL A 60 -1.64 16.62 -5.13
C VAL A 60 -2.73 17.27 -4.27
N LYS A 61 -3.53 18.17 -4.86
CA LYS A 61 -4.66 18.82 -4.16
C LYS A 61 -5.68 17.80 -3.67
N ARG A 62 -6.04 16.82 -4.50
CA ARG A 62 -6.97 15.74 -4.15
C ARG A 62 -6.41 14.75 -3.11
N ALA A 63 -5.09 14.70 -2.94
CA ALA A 63 -4.45 13.87 -1.93
C ALA A 63 -4.34 14.58 -0.56
N ILE A 64 -4.38 15.92 -0.56
CA ILE A 64 -4.36 16.76 0.65
C ILE A 64 -5.78 16.94 1.22
N ASN A 65 -6.76 17.12 0.33
CA ASN A 65 -8.17 17.39 0.63
C ASN A 65 -8.94 16.10 0.89
#